data_AF-A0AAJ1BSY1-F1
#
_entry.id   AF-A0AAJ1BSY1-F1
#
_cell.length_a   1.000
_cell.length_b   1.000
_cell.length_c   1.000
_cell.angle_alpha   90.00
_cell.angle_beta   90.00
_cell.angle_gamma   90.00
#
_symmetry.space_group_name_H-M   'P 1'
#
loop_
_entity.id
_entity.type
_entity.pdbx_description
1 polymer ?
#
loop_
_entity_poly.entity_id
_entity_poly.type
_entity_poly.pdbx_seq_one_letter_code
_entity_poly.pdbx_strand_id
1 'polypeptide(L)'
;RVLVRVKLEIGDDIGIRAVLNELFIILGRDPKQLSQLNDIDMSESGSGILEAALAADPLDPDQWWGVISANEDSLFTFMKRVRILDLSDYRANTLFSRRLERLRDSGREDDYPELARVLLAQRPSNHESWAELGRMHERRGEHDQAWMCYDQAQINFPEIPVRDQFRKRMEAKMDGRSPGPWKAPEVTQRVQFLERMQQLATPSFKEVAEVELNVDAAAPDVFEEVSRLRSCGRSSEAFFLARRMAAEGIEGALKLVNEIRDEINDA
;
A
#
# COMPACT_ATOMS: atom_id res chain seq x y z
N ARG A 1 -8.33 22.37 9.55
CA ARG A 1 -8.35 23.77 10.06
C ARG A 1 -9.76 24.34 10.13
N VAL A 2 -10.43 24.58 8.99
CA VAL A 2 -11.80 25.15 8.96
C VAL A 2 -12.78 24.34 9.81
N LEU A 3 -12.77 23.00 9.69
CA LEU A 3 -13.67 22.15 10.45
C LEU A 3 -13.49 22.25 11.97
N VAL A 4 -12.25 22.31 12.46
CA VAL A 4 -11.97 22.50 13.91
C VAL A 4 -12.46 23.88 14.36
N ARG A 5 -12.27 24.92 13.57
CA ARG A 5 -12.78 26.27 13.88
C ARG A 5 -14.30 26.30 14.00
N VAL A 6 -15.01 25.73 13.03
CA VAL A 6 -16.48 25.65 13.06
C VAL A 6 -16.95 24.88 14.28
N LYS A 7 -16.30 23.76 14.61
CA LYS A 7 -16.65 22.95 15.78
C LYS A 7 -16.39 23.66 17.10
N LEU A 8 -15.31 24.45 17.20
CA LEU A 8 -15.05 25.32 18.35
C LEU A 8 -16.15 26.36 18.53
N GLU A 9 -16.59 27.01 17.45
CA GLU A 9 -17.65 28.03 17.51
C GLU A 9 -19.00 27.49 18.01
N ILE A 10 -19.30 26.21 17.77
CA ILE A 10 -20.53 25.54 18.24
C ILE A 10 -20.34 24.74 19.53
N GLY A 11 -19.15 24.74 20.14
CA GLY A 11 -18.85 23.98 21.37
C GLY A 11 -18.87 22.45 21.19
N ASP A 12 -18.49 21.94 20.02
CA ASP A 12 -18.48 20.51 19.70
C ASP A 12 -17.10 19.87 19.98
N ASP A 13 -16.80 19.69 21.28
CA ASP A 13 -15.56 19.08 21.77
C ASP A 13 -15.34 17.65 21.26
N ILE A 14 -16.42 16.86 21.23
CA ILE A 14 -16.40 15.47 20.74
C ILE A 14 -16.00 15.47 19.26
N GLY A 15 -16.56 16.38 18.46
CA GLY A 15 -16.22 16.50 17.06
C GLY A 15 -14.80 17.00 16.82
N ILE A 16 -14.27 17.92 17.63
CA ILE A 16 -12.87 18.36 17.51
C ILE A 16 -11.93 17.18 17.77
N ARG A 17 -12.22 16.41 18.83
CA ARG A 17 -11.50 15.18 19.14
C ARG A 17 -11.54 14.18 17.99
N ALA A 18 -12.71 13.96 17.40
CA ALA A 18 -12.87 13.06 16.27
C ALA A 18 -12.00 13.48 15.07
N VAL A 19 -11.97 14.78 14.75
CA VAL A 19 -11.14 15.32 13.66
C VAL A 19 -9.65 15.14 13.93
N LEU A 20 -9.21 15.37 15.17
CA LEU A 20 -7.80 15.18 15.55
C LEU A 20 -7.41 13.69 15.51
N ASN A 21 -8.25 12.82 16.05
CA ASN A 21 -8.01 11.37 16.01
C ASN A 21 -7.89 10.88 14.56
N GLU A 22 -8.78 11.33 13.69
CA GLU A 22 -8.73 10.98 12.27
C GLU A 22 -7.48 11.53 11.57
N LEU A 23 -7.09 12.77 11.83
CA LEU A 23 -5.83 13.32 11.34
C LEU A 23 -4.65 12.45 11.78
N PHE A 24 -4.60 12.05 13.04
CA PHE A 24 -3.49 11.27 13.54
C PHE A 24 -3.45 9.85 12.98
N ILE A 25 -4.61 9.23 12.73
CA ILE A 25 -4.70 7.96 11.98
C ILE A 25 -4.13 8.14 10.58
N ILE A 26 -4.53 9.19 9.84
CA ILE A 26 -4.03 9.48 8.49
C ILE A 26 -2.52 9.75 8.49
N LEU A 27 -2.05 10.48 9.50
CA LEU A 27 -0.62 10.74 9.68
C LEU A 27 0.14 9.48 10.07
N GLY A 28 -0.51 8.35 10.39
CA GLY A 28 0.11 7.09 10.77
C GLY A 28 0.67 7.11 12.19
N ARG A 29 -0.06 7.72 13.14
CA ARG A 29 0.25 7.69 14.57
C ARG A 29 -0.43 6.50 15.22
N ASP A 30 0.19 5.95 16.27
CA ASP A 30 -0.34 4.81 17.01
C ASP A 30 -1.69 5.19 17.66
N PRO A 31 -2.79 4.49 17.35
CA PRO A 31 -4.09 4.73 17.98
C PRO A 31 -4.06 4.65 19.52
N LYS A 32 -3.15 3.84 20.10
CA LYS A 32 -2.97 3.77 21.55
C LYS A 32 -2.40 5.07 22.12
N GLN A 33 -1.55 5.78 21.36
CA GLN A 33 -1.05 7.09 21.77
C GLN A 33 -2.14 8.17 21.72
N LEU A 34 -3.20 7.97 20.94
CA LEU A 34 -4.35 8.89 20.89
C LEU A 34 -5.20 8.84 22.16
N SER A 35 -5.13 7.75 22.93
CA SER A 35 -5.79 7.66 24.23
C SER A 35 -5.26 8.71 25.23
N GLN A 36 -4.03 9.21 25.04
CA GLN A 36 -3.46 10.29 25.85
C GLN A 36 -4.22 11.61 25.70
N LEU A 37 -5.00 11.75 24.62
CA LEU A 37 -5.80 12.94 24.41
C LEU A 37 -7.11 12.89 25.20
N ASN A 38 -7.55 11.74 25.71
CA ASN A 38 -8.91 11.52 26.24
C ASN A 38 -9.33 12.55 27.31
N ASP A 39 -8.40 12.92 28.19
CA ASP A 39 -8.67 13.84 29.30
C ASP A 39 -8.34 15.31 28.97
N ILE A 40 -8.00 15.62 27.72
CA ILE A 40 -7.70 16.98 27.26
C ILE A 40 -8.99 17.70 26.86
N ASP A 41 -9.16 18.92 27.36
CA ASP A 41 -10.21 19.85 26.94
C ASP A 41 -9.97 20.33 25.50
N MET A 42 -10.89 19.96 24.60
CA MET A 42 -10.76 20.24 23.17
C MET A 42 -11.20 21.66 22.82
N SER A 43 -12.07 22.26 23.63
CA SER A 43 -12.48 23.65 23.49
C SER A 43 -11.30 24.61 23.68
N GLU A 44 -10.39 24.29 24.59
CA GLU A 44 -9.20 25.10 24.85
C GLU A 44 -8.00 24.72 23.97
N SER A 45 -7.74 23.41 23.83
CA SER A 45 -6.46 22.94 23.27
C SER A 45 -6.56 22.45 21.82
N GLY A 46 -7.76 22.19 21.30
CA GLY A 46 -7.95 21.48 20.03
C GLY A 46 -7.31 22.18 18.82
N SER A 47 -7.44 23.51 18.72
CA SER A 47 -6.79 24.27 17.66
C SER A 47 -5.27 24.27 17.78
N GLY A 48 -4.75 24.37 19.01
CA GLY A 48 -3.30 24.35 19.26
C GLY A 48 -2.69 23.00 18.90
N ILE A 49 -3.35 21.91 19.30
CA ILE A 49 -2.93 20.53 18.97
C ILE A 49 -2.93 20.32 17.45
N LEU A 50 -3.97 20.78 16.75
CA LEU A 50 -4.03 20.69 15.29
C LEU A 50 -2.84 21.38 14.63
N GLU A 51 -2.58 22.64 14.99
CA GLU A 51 -1.50 23.41 14.35
C GLU A 51 -0.13 22.84 14.71
N ALA A 52 0.08 22.41 15.96
CA ALA A 52 1.33 21.75 16.36
C ALA A 52 1.56 20.44 15.59
N ALA A 53 0.50 19.63 15.42
CA ALA A 53 0.58 18.39 14.64
C ALA A 53 0.95 18.65 13.17
N LEU A 54 0.29 19.62 12.54
CA LEU A 54 0.57 19.97 11.13
C LEU A 54 1.92 20.65 10.94
N ALA A 55 2.44 21.36 11.94
CA ALA A 55 3.79 21.92 11.91
C ALA A 55 4.85 20.82 12.03
N ALA A 56 4.63 19.84 12.91
CA ALA A 56 5.56 18.74 13.14
C ALA A 56 5.52 17.66 12.03
N ASP A 57 4.37 17.45 11.39
CA ASP A 57 4.16 16.41 10.37
C ASP A 57 3.25 16.95 9.24
N PRO A 58 3.76 17.87 8.38
CA PRO A 58 2.96 18.53 7.36
C PRO A 58 2.32 17.56 6.37
N LEU A 59 1.07 17.83 5.95
CA LEU A 59 0.38 17.03 4.93
C LEU A 59 0.96 17.25 3.52
N ASP A 60 1.51 18.43 3.27
CA ASP A 60 2.17 18.75 2.02
C ASP A 60 3.56 18.06 1.96
N PRO A 61 3.86 17.30 0.90
CA PRO A 61 5.09 16.52 0.83
C PRO A 61 6.36 17.39 0.75
N ASP A 62 6.29 18.58 0.16
CA ASP A 62 7.45 19.49 0.09
C ASP A 62 7.74 20.11 1.45
N GLN A 63 6.71 20.55 2.16
CA GLN A 63 6.84 21.04 3.54
C GLN A 63 7.34 19.93 4.46
N TRP A 64 6.78 18.73 4.34
CA TRP A 64 7.21 17.56 5.10
C TRP A 64 8.70 17.23 4.86
N TRP A 65 9.14 17.26 3.61
CA TRP A 65 10.55 17.04 3.28
C TRP A 65 11.45 18.11 3.91
N GLY A 66 11.03 19.38 3.91
CA GLY A 66 11.73 20.46 4.59
C GLY A 66 11.93 20.23 6.09
N VAL A 67 11.02 19.49 6.74
CA VAL A 67 11.12 19.14 8.17
C VAL A 67 12.09 18.00 8.42
N ILE A 68 12.03 16.92 7.64
CA ILE A 68 12.76 15.68 7.97
C ILE A 68 14.11 15.52 7.26
N SER A 69 14.34 16.20 6.14
CA SER A 69 15.49 15.96 5.25
C SER A 69 16.86 16.29 5.86
N ALA A 70 16.88 17.18 6.86
CA ALA A 70 18.12 17.56 7.54
C ALA A 70 18.64 16.49 8.53
N ASN A 71 17.83 15.47 8.84
CA ASN A 71 18.14 14.48 9.87
C ASN A 71 17.88 13.05 9.37
N GLU A 72 18.95 12.27 9.22
CA GLU A 72 18.89 10.86 8.82
C GLU A 72 18.07 9.99 9.79
N ASP A 73 18.05 10.29 11.10
CA ASP A 73 17.21 9.54 12.06
C ASP A 73 15.72 9.77 11.81
N SER A 74 15.36 10.96 11.31
CA SER A 74 13.98 11.29 10.94
C SER A 74 13.57 10.56 9.66
N LEU A 75 14.48 10.46 8.69
CA LEU A 75 14.29 9.65 7.48
C LEU A 75 14.16 8.16 7.83
N PHE A 76 15.04 7.64 8.68
CA PHE A 76 14.96 6.26 9.15
C PHE A 76 13.64 5.96 9.87
N THR A 77 13.21 6.88 10.75
CA THR A 77 11.89 6.80 11.40
C THR A 77 10.76 6.75 10.38
N PHE A 78 10.78 7.59 9.35
CA PHE A 78 9.78 7.52 8.27
C PHE A 78 9.77 6.18 7.54
N MET A 79 10.93 5.69 7.11
CA MET A 79 11.03 4.40 6.42
C MET A 79 10.56 3.24 7.30
N LYS A 80 10.90 3.26 8.59
CA LYS A 80 10.40 2.28 9.56
C LYS A 80 8.88 2.33 9.67
N ARG A 81 8.29 3.52 9.70
CA ARG A 81 6.83 3.71 9.75
C ARG A 81 6.14 3.13 8.54
N VAL A 82 6.65 3.37 7.33
CA VAL A 82 6.10 2.77 6.10
C VAL A 82 6.05 1.25 6.20
N ARG A 83 7.07 0.61 6.80
CA ARG A 83 7.16 -0.86 6.91
C ARG A 83 6.19 -1.49 7.93
N ILE A 84 5.79 -0.76 8.97
CA ILE A 84 5.07 -1.34 10.11
C ILE A 84 3.64 -0.82 10.30
N LEU A 85 3.29 0.30 9.65
CA LEU A 85 1.96 0.87 9.76
C LEU A 85 1.01 0.15 8.81
N ASP A 86 -0.22 -0.03 9.28
CA ASP A 86 -1.34 -0.31 8.41
C ASP A 86 -1.74 0.97 7.68
N LEU A 87 -1.42 1.04 6.38
CA LEU A 87 -1.72 2.12 5.45
C LEU A 87 -2.78 1.65 4.44
N SER A 88 -3.71 0.78 4.87
CA SER A 88 -4.87 0.38 4.07
C SER A 88 -5.91 1.51 3.91
N ASP A 89 -5.94 2.48 4.84
CA ASP A 89 -6.74 3.71 4.65
C ASP A 89 -6.20 4.48 3.43
N TYR A 90 -7.07 4.71 2.45
CA TYR A 90 -6.75 5.37 1.20
C TYR A 90 -5.99 6.70 1.39
N ARG A 91 -6.38 7.50 2.38
CA ARG A 91 -5.85 8.84 2.63
C ARG A 91 -4.47 8.74 3.23
N ALA A 92 -4.27 7.83 4.18
CA ALA A 92 -2.96 7.52 4.73
C ALA A 92 -2.03 6.98 3.62
N ASN A 93 -2.48 6.00 2.84
CA ASN A 93 -1.72 5.44 1.72
C ASN A 93 -1.29 6.51 0.72
N THR A 94 -2.22 7.41 0.34
CA THR A 94 -1.95 8.52 -0.59
C THR A 94 -0.92 9.48 -0.03
N LEU A 95 -1.04 9.86 1.25
CA LEU A 95 -0.10 10.75 1.92
C LEU A 95 1.32 10.14 1.94
N PHE A 96 1.44 8.89 2.38
CA PHE A 96 2.73 8.20 2.46
C PHE A 96 3.33 7.91 1.08
N SER A 97 2.51 7.64 0.06
CA SER A 97 2.96 7.49 -1.33
C SER A 97 3.58 8.78 -1.87
N ARG A 98 2.92 9.93 -1.67
CA ARG A 98 3.47 11.24 -2.08
C ARG A 98 4.77 11.58 -1.36
N ARG A 99 4.86 11.25 -0.06
CA ARG A 99 6.10 11.41 0.71
C ARG A 99 7.22 10.53 0.19
N LEU A 100 6.90 9.29 -0.17
CA LEU A 100 7.87 8.36 -0.75
C LEU A 100 8.35 8.81 -2.14
N GLU A 101 7.45 9.31 -2.99
CA GLU A 101 7.80 9.95 -4.26
C GLU A 101 8.73 11.16 -4.04
N ARG A 102 8.43 12.01 -3.05
CA ARG A 102 9.28 13.15 -2.72
C ARG A 102 10.68 12.74 -2.26
N LEU A 103 10.77 11.65 -1.47
CA LEU A 103 12.03 11.05 -1.04
C LEU A 103 12.85 10.55 -2.25
N ARG A 104 12.22 9.82 -3.18
CA ARG A 104 12.85 9.37 -4.43
C ARG A 104 13.38 10.55 -5.25
N ASP A 105 12.55 11.56 -5.47
CA ASP A 105 12.89 12.73 -6.28
C ASP A 105 13.99 13.60 -5.63
N SER A 106 14.30 13.35 -4.34
CA SER A 106 15.40 13.97 -3.60
C SER A 106 16.71 13.18 -3.65
N GLY A 107 16.82 12.16 -4.52
CA GLY A 107 18.03 11.37 -4.73
C GLY A 107 18.14 10.10 -3.88
N ARG A 108 17.10 9.77 -3.10
CA ARG A 108 17.03 8.54 -2.30
C ARG A 108 16.32 7.42 -3.06
N GLU A 109 16.66 7.26 -4.33
CA GLU A 109 16.00 6.32 -5.24
C GLU A 109 16.19 4.85 -4.77
N ASP A 110 17.28 4.51 -4.09
CA ASP A 110 17.53 3.13 -3.64
C ASP A 110 16.59 2.63 -2.55
N ASP A 111 16.06 3.54 -1.73
CA ASP A 111 15.09 3.21 -0.68
C ASP A 111 13.67 2.97 -1.25
N TYR A 112 13.41 3.45 -2.48
CA TYR A 112 12.06 3.49 -3.05
C TYR A 112 11.43 2.11 -3.34
N PRO A 113 12.10 1.14 -4.01
CA PRO A 113 11.42 -0.08 -4.47
C PRO A 113 10.84 -0.92 -3.35
N GLU A 114 11.56 -1.02 -2.23
CA GLU A 114 11.08 -1.76 -1.05
C GLU A 114 9.83 -1.11 -0.48
N LEU A 115 9.91 0.19 -0.18
CA LEU A 115 8.84 0.95 0.47
C LEU A 115 7.61 1.09 -0.44
N ALA A 116 7.81 1.24 -1.76
CA ALA A 116 6.74 1.31 -2.73
C ALA A 116 5.94 0.01 -2.77
N ARG A 117 6.61 -1.15 -2.68
CA ARG A 117 5.91 -2.45 -2.60
C ARG A 117 5.03 -2.56 -1.37
N VAL A 118 5.46 -2.03 -0.21
CA VAL A 118 4.62 -2.04 1.00
C VAL A 118 3.34 -1.24 0.78
N LEU A 119 3.44 -0.01 0.27
CA LEU A 119 2.29 0.86 0.00
C LEU A 119 1.36 0.26 -1.06
N LEU A 120 1.93 -0.29 -2.12
CA LEU A 120 1.19 -0.87 -3.24
C LEU A 120 0.57 -2.23 -2.92
N ALA A 121 1.11 -2.97 -1.95
CA ALA A 121 0.47 -4.18 -1.42
C ALA A 121 -0.86 -3.84 -0.75
N GLN A 122 -0.91 -2.73 -0.02
CA GLN A 122 -2.11 -2.31 0.68
C GLN A 122 -3.08 -1.57 -0.25
N ARG A 123 -2.59 -1.05 -1.39
CA ARG A 123 -3.39 -0.43 -2.46
C ARG A 123 -3.07 -1.01 -3.85
N PRO A 124 -3.49 -2.26 -4.12
CA PRO A 124 -3.13 -2.94 -5.37
C PRO A 124 -3.72 -2.29 -6.62
N SER A 125 -4.80 -1.52 -6.51
CA SER A 125 -5.48 -0.85 -7.63
C SER A 125 -4.71 0.34 -8.23
N ASN A 126 -3.66 0.84 -7.57
CA ASN A 126 -2.89 1.98 -8.05
C ASN A 126 -1.97 1.60 -9.23
N HIS A 127 -2.58 1.48 -10.41
CA HIS A 127 -1.91 1.03 -11.62
C HIS A 127 -0.81 1.99 -12.11
N GLU A 128 -0.94 3.30 -11.86
CA GLU A 128 0.07 4.30 -12.24
C GLU A 128 1.37 4.10 -11.47
N SER A 129 1.29 3.96 -10.15
CA SER A 129 2.46 3.72 -9.30
C SER A 129 3.07 2.33 -9.55
N TRP A 130 2.25 1.32 -9.83
CA TRP A 130 2.75 0.01 -10.29
C TRP A 130 3.53 0.13 -11.61
N ALA A 131 3.02 0.90 -12.58
CA ALA A 131 3.72 1.12 -13.83
C ALA A 131 5.03 1.91 -13.64
N GLU A 132 5.08 2.89 -12.73
CA GLU A 132 6.32 3.62 -12.41
C GLU A 132 7.35 2.72 -11.73
N LEU A 133 6.94 1.90 -10.75
CA LEU A 133 7.81 0.91 -10.13
C LEU A 133 8.35 -0.09 -11.17
N GLY A 134 7.51 -0.49 -12.13
CA GLY A 134 7.93 -1.31 -13.27
C GLY A 134 8.98 -0.63 -14.14
N ARG A 135 8.80 0.65 -14.49
CA ARG A 135 9.78 1.44 -15.24
C ARG A 135 11.11 1.55 -14.50
N MET A 136 11.06 1.71 -13.19
CA MET A 136 12.24 1.79 -12.36
C MET A 136 13.04 0.47 -12.36
N HIS A 137 12.37 -0.66 -12.13
CA HIS A 137 13.00 -1.99 -12.25
C HIS A 137 13.56 -2.23 -13.65
N GLU A 138 12.86 -1.79 -14.70
CA GLU A 138 13.33 -1.90 -16.08
C GLU A 138 14.63 -1.09 -16.32
N ARG A 139 14.73 0.14 -15.80
CA ARG A 139 15.96 0.96 -15.89
C ARG A 139 17.14 0.31 -15.15
N ARG A 140 16.87 -0.43 -14.08
CA ARG A 140 17.85 -1.17 -13.28
C ARG A 140 18.25 -2.53 -13.89
N GLY A 141 17.63 -2.94 -15.00
CA GLY A 141 17.86 -4.26 -15.60
C GLY A 141 17.16 -5.41 -14.86
N GLU A 142 16.30 -5.11 -13.90
CA GLU A 142 15.56 -6.08 -13.09
C GLU A 142 14.28 -6.52 -13.83
N HIS A 143 14.45 -7.12 -15.00
CA HIS A 143 13.37 -7.37 -15.97
C HIS A 143 12.23 -8.24 -15.44
N ASP A 144 12.52 -9.21 -14.58
CA ASP A 144 11.49 -10.05 -13.96
C ASP A 144 10.60 -9.24 -13.01
N GLN A 145 11.21 -8.35 -12.21
CA GLN A 145 10.45 -7.46 -11.32
C GLN A 145 9.63 -6.45 -12.12
N ALA A 146 10.20 -5.90 -13.19
CA ALA A 146 9.50 -5.02 -14.11
C ALA A 146 8.26 -5.70 -14.70
N TRP A 147 8.41 -6.95 -15.18
CA TRP A 147 7.30 -7.74 -15.69
C TRP A 147 6.16 -7.89 -14.67
N MET A 148 6.48 -8.25 -13.43
CA MET A 148 5.47 -8.43 -12.37
C MET A 148 4.73 -7.13 -12.04
N CYS A 149 5.45 -6.00 -12.00
CA CYS A 149 4.86 -4.69 -11.78
C CYS A 149 3.93 -4.28 -12.93
N TYR A 150 4.34 -4.50 -14.18
CA TYR A 150 3.50 -4.21 -15.34
C TYR A 150 2.30 -5.17 -15.44
N ASP A 151 2.46 -6.46 -15.09
CA ASP A 151 1.34 -7.41 -14.97
C ASP A 151 0.32 -6.95 -13.94
N GLN A 152 0.80 -6.47 -12.79
CA GLN A 152 -0.05 -5.90 -11.77
C GLN A 152 -0.80 -4.65 -12.24
N ALA A 153 -0.11 -3.71 -12.87
CA ALA A 153 -0.71 -2.49 -13.40
C ALA A 153 -1.81 -2.81 -14.42
N GLN A 154 -1.52 -3.67 -15.40
CA GLN A 154 -2.44 -4.01 -16.48
C GLN A 154 -3.61 -4.90 -16.01
N ILE A 155 -3.46 -5.69 -14.94
CA ILE A 155 -4.61 -6.42 -14.36
C ILE A 155 -5.62 -5.48 -13.72
N ASN A 156 -5.15 -4.43 -13.04
CA ASN A 156 -6.02 -3.44 -12.40
C ASN A 156 -6.61 -2.43 -13.39
N PHE A 157 -5.87 -2.12 -14.46
CA PHE A 157 -6.33 -1.23 -15.52
C PHE A 157 -6.06 -1.86 -16.90
N PRO A 158 -6.96 -2.74 -17.39
CA PRO A 158 -6.75 -3.48 -18.64
C PRO A 158 -6.57 -2.61 -19.90
N GLU A 159 -7.02 -1.36 -19.87
CA GLU A 159 -6.90 -0.41 -20.99
C GLU A 159 -5.47 0.08 -21.21
N ILE A 160 -4.57 -0.03 -20.21
CA ILE A 160 -3.14 0.30 -20.40
C ILE A 160 -2.33 -0.93 -20.82
N PRO A 161 -1.69 -0.95 -22.00
CA PRO A 161 -0.96 -2.11 -22.48
C PRO A 161 0.49 -2.13 -21.96
N VAL A 162 0.75 -1.72 -20.71
CA VAL A 162 2.12 -1.51 -20.19
C VAL A 162 2.96 -2.79 -20.19
N ARG A 163 2.36 -3.94 -19.87
CA ARG A 163 3.04 -5.25 -19.89
C ARG A 163 3.34 -5.68 -21.31
N ASP A 164 2.39 -5.49 -22.22
CA ASP A 164 2.55 -5.89 -23.62
C ASP A 164 3.57 -4.99 -24.33
N GLN A 165 3.60 -3.70 -24.01
CA GLN A 165 4.62 -2.77 -24.48
C GLN A 165 6.01 -3.14 -23.94
N PHE A 166 6.11 -3.52 -22.66
CA PHE A 166 7.37 -4.00 -22.08
C PHE A 166 7.87 -5.26 -22.78
N ARG A 167 6.99 -6.23 -23.05
CA ARG A 167 7.33 -7.43 -23.83
C ARG A 167 7.96 -7.07 -25.18
N LYS A 168 7.31 -6.18 -25.94
CA LYS A 168 7.81 -5.72 -27.25
C LYS A 168 9.21 -5.07 -27.14
N ARG A 169 9.45 -4.27 -26.10
CA ARG A 169 10.78 -3.67 -25.84
C ARG A 169 11.83 -4.75 -25.55
N MET A 170 11.48 -5.75 -24.76
CA MET A 170 12.40 -6.85 -24.42
C MET A 170 12.73 -7.73 -25.63
N GLU A 171 11.74 -8.03 -26.47
CA GLU A 171 11.92 -8.74 -27.73
C GLU A 171 12.81 -7.95 -28.71
N ALA A 172 12.60 -6.64 -28.82
CA ALA A 172 13.39 -5.77 -29.71
C ALA A 172 14.86 -5.59 -29.27
N LYS A 173 15.16 -5.66 -27.96
CA LYS A 173 16.52 -5.61 -27.41
C LYS A 173 17.33 -6.90 -27.62
N MET A 174 16.70 -7.98 -28.10
CA MET A 174 17.44 -9.19 -28.42
C MET A 174 18.05 -9.04 -29.82
N ASP A 175 19.33 -8.68 -29.85
CA ASP A 175 20.14 -8.35 -31.05
C ASP A 175 20.36 -9.53 -32.04
N GLY A 176 19.46 -10.51 -32.09
CA GLY A 176 19.61 -11.74 -32.89
C GLY A 176 20.74 -12.67 -32.41
N ARG A 177 21.49 -12.30 -31.37
CA ARG A 177 22.60 -13.09 -30.77
C ARG A 177 22.14 -14.03 -29.66
N SER A 178 20.99 -13.75 -29.04
CA SER A 178 20.39 -14.62 -28.02
C SER A 178 19.46 -15.63 -28.68
N PRO A 179 19.56 -16.94 -28.34
CA PRO A 179 18.75 -17.97 -28.97
C PRO A 179 17.32 -17.95 -28.40
N GLY A 180 16.46 -17.10 -28.96
CA GLY A 180 15.02 -17.14 -28.76
C GLY A 180 14.38 -15.82 -28.30
N PRO A 181 13.05 -15.69 -28.42
CA PRO A 181 12.31 -14.53 -27.92
C PRO A 181 12.47 -14.40 -26.40
N TRP A 182 12.41 -13.17 -25.88
CA TRP A 182 12.39 -12.93 -24.44
C TRP A 182 11.26 -13.73 -23.77
N LYS A 183 11.57 -14.41 -22.66
CA LYS A 183 10.61 -15.22 -21.92
C LYS A 183 10.16 -14.47 -20.67
N ALA A 184 8.85 -14.51 -20.43
CA ALA A 184 8.30 -14.06 -19.18
C ALA A 184 8.82 -14.91 -18.01
N PRO A 185 8.85 -14.35 -16.78
CA PRO A 185 9.17 -15.07 -15.56
C PRO A 185 8.37 -16.37 -15.41
N GLU A 186 8.98 -17.36 -14.76
CA GLU A 186 8.35 -18.65 -14.50
C GLU A 186 7.15 -18.52 -13.56
N VAL A 187 6.23 -19.48 -13.64
CA VAL A 187 5.07 -19.56 -12.74
C VAL A 187 5.50 -19.50 -11.28
N THR A 188 6.57 -20.19 -10.91
CA THR A 188 7.14 -20.18 -9.56
C THR A 188 7.54 -18.77 -9.10
N GLN A 189 8.18 -17.99 -9.97
CA GLN A 189 8.55 -16.60 -9.65
C GLN A 189 7.31 -15.71 -9.48
N ARG A 190 6.28 -15.93 -10.28
CA ARG A 190 4.99 -15.22 -10.16
C ARG A 190 4.30 -15.55 -8.84
N VAL A 191 4.23 -16.82 -8.47
CA VAL A 191 3.65 -17.28 -7.20
C VAL A 191 4.40 -16.67 -6.02
N GLN A 192 5.74 -16.69 -6.03
CA GLN A 192 6.55 -16.07 -4.98
C GLN A 192 6.36 -14.56 -4.88
N PHE A 193 6.23 -13.86 -6.01
CA PHE A 193 5.93 -12.43 -6.01
C PHE A 193 4.57 -12.17 -5.36
N LEU A 194 3.54 -12.91 -5.77
CA LEU A 194 2.18 -12.75 -5.26
C LEU A 194 2.07 -13.08 -3.77
N GLU A 195 2.77 -14.11 -3.32
CA GLU A 195 2.85 -14.46 -1.90
C GLU A 195 3.51 -13.35 -1.06
N ARG A 196 4.60 -12.75 -1.52
CA ARG A 196 5.21 -11.59 -0.83
C ARG A 196 4.26 -10.41 -0.79
N MET A 197 3.56 -10.13 -1.88
CA MET A 197 2.59 -9.04 -1.92
C MET A 197 1.39 -9.30 -1.01
N GLN A 198 0.94 -10.56 -0.91
CA GLN A 198 -0.08 -10.98 0.05
C GLN A 198 0.38 -10.71 1.49
N GLN A 199 1.60 -11.11 1.85
CA GLN A 199 2.16 -10.87 3.19
C GLN A 199 2.27 -9.37 3.52
N LEU A 200 2.66 -8.53 2.55
CA LEU A 200 2.73 -7.08 2.74
C LEU A 200 1.34 -6.41 2.84
N ALA A 201 0.31 -7.04 2.26
CA ALA A 201 -1.07 -6.59 2.39
C ALA A 201 -1.71 -6.97 3.72
N THR A 202 -1.11 -7.91 4.46
CA THR A 202 -1.57 -8.30 5.80
C THR A 202 -1.29 -7.18 6.81
N PRO A 203 -2.33 -6.65 7.51
CA PRO A 203 -2.14 -5.61 8.51
C PRO A 203 -1.21 -6.04 9.64
N SER A 204 -0.22 -5.21 9.98
CA SER A 204 0.79 -5.54 11.00
C SER A 204 0.27 -5.58 12.45
N PHE A 205 -0.92 -5.02 12.72
CA PHE A 205 -1.42 -4.74 14.08
C PHE A 205 -2.67 -5.52 14.51
N LYS A 206 -3.22 -6.38 13.67
CA LYS A 206 -4.26 -7.30 14.16
C LYS A 206 -3.53 -8.49 14.77
N GLU A 207 -3.55 -8.54 16.11
CA GLU A 207 -3.69 -9.81 16.82
C GLU A 207 -4.64 -10.65 15.95
N VAL A 208 -4.08 -11.65 15.30
CA VAL A 208 -4.87 -12.79 14.86
C VAL A 208 -5.49 -13.22 16.17
N ALA A 209 -6.76 -12.91 16.39
CA ALA A 209 -7.56 -13.64 17.36
C ALA A 209 -7.26 -15.09 16.97
N GLU A 210 -6.48 -15.77 17.80
CA GLU A 210 -6.18 -17.18 17.65
C GLU A 210 -7.54 -17.84 17.67
N VAL A 211 -8.15 -17.98 16.49
CA VAL A 211 -9.16 -18.98 16.28
C VAL A 211 -8.38 -20.24 16.56
N GLU A 212 -8.66 -20.88 17.70
CA GLU A 212 -8.14 -22.18 18.05
C GLU A 212 -8.21 -23.04 16.79
N LEU A 213 -7.05 -23.23 16.15
CA LEU A 213 -6.93 -24.10 15.01
C LEU A 213 -7.13 -25.49 15.60
N ASN A 214 -8.35 -25.98 15.52
CA ASN A 214 -8.66 -27.37 15.78
C ASN A 214 -7.75 -28.18 14.87
N VAL A 215 -6.76 -28.85 15.47
CA VAL A 215 -5.66 -29.52 14.76
C VAL A 215 -6.14 -30.75 13.95
N ASP A 216 -7.44 -31.06 14.04
CA ASP A 216 -8.16 -32.08 13.28
C ASP A 216 -9.00 -31.53 12.11
N ALA A 217 -8.97 -30.22 11.84
CA ALA A 217 -9.64 -29.66 10.68
C ALA A 217 -8.83 -29.94 9.39
N ALA A 218 -9.49 -30.46 8.36
CA ALA A 218 -8.93 -30.52 7.01
C ALA A 218 -8.35 -29.15 6.62
N ALA A 219 -7.27 -29.14 5.82
CA ALA A 219 -6.67 -27.89 5.34
C ALA A 219 -7.78 -26.93 4.84
N PRO A 220 -7.85 -25.69 5.35
CA PRO A 220 -8.95 -24.79 5.05
C PRO A 220 -9.06 -24.59 3.54
N ASP A 221 -10.30 -24.62 3.03
CA ASP A 221 -10.58 -24.36 1.62
C ASP A 221 -10.08 -22.96 1.26
N VAL A 222 -9.19 -22.86 0.26
CA VAL A 222 -8.58 -21.59 -0.14
C VAL A 222 -9.63 -20.59 -0.61
N PHE A 223 -10.77 -21.05 -1.13
CA PHE A 223 -11.91 -20.20 -1.49
C PHE A 223 -12.64 -19.63 -0.26
N GLU A 224 -12.72 -20.41 0.82
CA GLU A 224 -13.25 -19.96 2.10
C GLU A 224 -12.34 -18.89 2.72
N GLU A 225 -11.02 -19.06 2.62
CA GLU A 225 -10.06 -18.07 3.09
C GLU A 225 -10.17 -16.74 2.33
N VAL A 226 -10.31 -16.77 1.00
CA VAL A 226 -10.58 -15.55 0.20
C VAL A 226 -11.85 -14.86 0.68
N SER A 227 -12.91 -15.63 0.92
CA SER A 227 -14.21 -15.09 1.39
C SER A 227 -14.11 -14.47 2.78
N ARG A 228 -13.36 -15.12 3.69
CA ARG A 228 -13.09 -14.62 5.03
C ARG A 228 -12.27 -13.32 5.02
N LEU A 229 -11.26 -13.23 4.17
CA LEU A 229 -10.46 -12.02 4.02
C LEU A 229 -11.32 -10.83 3.55
N ARG A 230 -12.17 -11.04 2.53
CA ARG A 230 -13.10 -10.01 2.03
C ARG A 230 -14.07 -9.54 3.11
N SER A 231 -14.70 -10.46 3.85
CA SER A 231 -15.64 -10.08 4.92
C SER A 231 -14.99 -9.32 6.07
N CYS A 232 -13.68 -9.52 6.29
CA CYS A 232 -12.88 -8.79 7.27
C CYS A 232 -12.35 -7.44 6.75
N GLY A 233 -12.72 -7.01 5.54
CA GLY A 233 -12.22 -5.80 4.90
C GLY A 233 -10.77 -5.89 4.40
N ARG A 234 -10.20 -7.11 4.31
CA ARG A 234 -8.83 -7.37 3.85
C ARG A 234 -8.81 -7.65 2.35
N SER A 235 -9.46 -6.79 1.55
CA SER A 235 -9.65 -7.00 0.12
C SER A 235 -8.33 -7.05 -0.65
N SER A 236 -7.34 -6.23 -0.29
CA SER A 236 -6.02 -6.24 -0.93
C SER A 236 -5.30 -7.58 -0.77
N GLU A 237 -5.36 -8.17 0.42
CA GLU A 237 -4.78 -9.48 0.69
C GLU A 237 -5.54 -10.60 -0.03
N ALA A 238 -6.88 -10.55 0.02
CA ALA A 238 -7.74 -11.47 -0.73
C ALA A 238 -7.44 -11.44 -2.23
N PHE A 239 -7.18 -10.25 -2.77
CA PHE A 239 -6.83 -10.04 -4.17
C PHE A 239 -5.51 -10.72 -4.54
N PHE A 240 -4.46 -10.58 -3.71
CA PHE A 240 -3.19 -11.27 -3.96
C PHE A 240 -3.30 -12.78 -3.82
N LEU A 241 -4.09 -13.28 -2.85
CA LEU A 241 -4.37 -14.71 -2.71
C LEU A 241 -5.09 -15.25 -3.95
N ALA A 242 -6.15 -14.59 -4.41
CA ALA A 242 -6.88 -15.00 -5.61
C ALA A 242 -5.99 -14.97 -6.87
N ARG A 243 -5.09 -13.98 -6.99
CA ARG A 243 -4.11 -13.93 -8.09
C ARG A 243 -3.10 -15.05 -8.00
N ARG A 244 -2.66 -15.43 -6.80
CA ARG A 244 -1.75 -16.57 -6.58
C ARG A 244 -2.42 -17.87 -7.02
N MET A 245 -3.65 -18.10 -6.59
CA MET A 245 -4.47 -19.24 -7.02
C MET A 245 -4.59 -19.32 -8.55
N ALA A 246 -4.82 -18.16 -9.20
CA ALA A 246 -4.89 -18.10 -10.66
C ALA A 246 -3.55 -18.38 -11.34
N ALA A 247 -2.42 -17.98 -10.74
CA ALA A 247 -1.09 -18.32 -11.23
C ALA A 247 -0.77 -19.82 -11.09
N GLU A 248 -1.30 -20.46 -10.05
CA GLU A 248 -1.19 -21.91 -9.79
C GLU A 248 -2.13 -22.76 -10.66
N GLY A 249 -3.06 -22.12 -11.39
CA GLY A 249 -3.98 -22.80 -12.30
C GLY A 249 -5.25 -23.32 -11.63
N ILE A 250 -5.60 -22.83 -10.45
CA ILE A 250 -6.85 -23.19 -9.76
C ILE A 250 -8.05 -22.67 -10.56
N GLU A 251 -8.96 -23.58 -10.92
CA GLU A 251 -10.17 -23.26 -11.68
C GLU A 251 -11.06 -22.27 -10.92
N GLY A 252 -11.62 -21.28 -11.61
CA GLY A 252 -12.46 -20.24 -11.00
C GLY A 252 -11.70 -19.10 -10.31
N ALA A 253 -10.39 -19.24 -10.03
CA ALA A 253 -9.62 -18.19 -9.37
C ALA A 253 -9.56 -16.87 -10.15
N LEU A 254 -9.49 -16.92 -11.49
CA LEU A 254 -9.52 -15.71 -12.33
C LEU A 254 -10.83 -14.92 -12.20
N LYS A 255 -11.96 -15.61 -11.96
CA LYS A 255 -13.24 -14.95 -11.72
C LYS A 255 -13.19 -14.17 -10.41
N LEU A 256 -12.68 -14.79 -9.34
CA LEU A 256 -12.47 -14.12 -8.05
C LEU A 256 -11.55 -12.91 -8.16
N VAL A 257 -10.46 -13.00 -8.93
CA VAL A 257 -9.55 -11.85 -9.15
C VAL A 257 -10.31 -10.65 -9.70
N ASN A 258 -11.18 -10.86 -10.69
CA ASN A 258 -11.98 -9.78 -11.28
C ASN A 258 -13.01 -9.23 -10.29
N GLU A 259 -13.73 -10.11 -9.58
CA GLU A 259 -14.72 -9.69 -8.57
C GLU A 259 -14.06 -8.81 -7.49
N ILE A 260 -12.94 -9.25 -6.91
CA ILE A 260 -12.25 -8.50 -5.85
C ILE A 260 -11.63 -7.21 -6.40
N ARG A 261 -11.10 -7.23 -7.63
CA ARG A 261 -10.57 -6.00 -8.27
C ARG A 261 -11.67 -4.94 -8.37
N ASP A 262 -12.85 -5.33 -8.84
CA ASP A 262 -13.95 -4.40 -9.04
C ASP A 262 -14.41 -3.83 -7.67
N GLU A 263 -14.47 -4.66 -6.62
CA GLU A 263 -14.71 -4.21 -5.24
C GLU A 263 -13.69 -3.20 -4.73
N ILE A 264 -12.40 -3.40 -5.03
CA ILE A 264 -11.32 -2.48 -4.61
C ILE A 264 -11.39 -1.16 -5.37
N ASN A 265 -11.83 -1.18 -6.63
CA ASN A 265 -11.93 0.01 -7.46
C ASN A 265 -13.19 0.85 -7.14
N ASP A 266 -14.24 0.22 -6.62
CA ASP A 266 -15.50 0.88 -6.26
C ASP A 266 -15.53 1.43 -4.82
N ALA A 267 -14.50 1.15 -4.01
CA ALA A 267 -14.35 1.56 -2.61
C ALA A 267 -13.59 2.89 -2.42
#